data_AF-W6L4U8-F1
#
_entry.id   AF-W6L4U8-F1
#
_cell.length_a   1.000
_cell.length_b   1.000
_cell.length_c   1.000
_cell.angle_alpha   90.00
_cell.angle_beta   90.00
_cell.angle_gamma   90.00
#
_symmetry.space_group_name_H-M   'P 1'
#
loop_
_entity.id
_entity.type
_entity.pdbx_description
1 polymer ?
#
loop_
_entity_poly.entity_id
_entity_poly.type
_entity_poly.pdbx_seq_one_letter_code
_entity_poly.pdbx_strand_id
1 'polypeptide(L)'
;METHVYKHEGASILSVVSPLCTISTESIITFLENLNDNRPQSLKETKLLVLYATEESKELCQHLDVKTIPCFFSYFYGELKDTFTGSNTDKVLLLAKRVEEASLAKKKELQALKIAAEKLAKEINDTVPA
;
A
#
# COMPACT_ATOMS: atom_id res chain seq x y z
N MET A 1 -9.71 -10.19 21.77
CA MET A 1 -9.09 -10.86 20.60
C MET A 1 -7.86 -10.04 20.26
N GLU A 2 -6.66 -10.58 20.41
CA GLU A 2 -5.44 -9.86 20.02
C GLU A 2 -5.40 -9.74 18.50
N THR A 3 -5.60 -8.53 17.99
CA THR A 3 -5.45 -8.25 16.57
C THR A 3 -3.97 -8.37 16.23
N HIS A 4 -3.57 -9.47 15.60
CA HIS A 4 -2.22 -9.63 15.09
C HIS A 4 -2.01 -8.59 13.98
N VAL A 5 -1.30 -7.50 14.29
CA VAL A 5 -0.96 -6.47 13.29
C VAL A 5 0.18 -7.01 12.44
N TYR A 6 -0.19 -7.64 11.32
CA TYR A 6 0.79 -7.99 10.28
C TYR A 6 1.34 -6.69 9.71
N LYS A 7 2.59 -6.36 10.04
CA LYS A 7 3.31 -5.26 9.39
C LYS A 7 3.44 -5.61 7.92
N HIS A 8 2.69 -4.89 7.08
CA HIS A 8 2.75 -5.12 5.66
C HIS A 8 3.98 -4.40 5.09
N GLU A 9 4.97 -5.18 4.66
CA GLU A 9 6.11 -4.64 3.91
C GLU A 9 5.70 -4.29 2.48
N GLY A 10 6.29 -3.24 1.93
CA GLY A 10 6.07 -2.83 0.54
C GLY A 10 5.07 -1.69 0.37
N ALA A 11 4.66 -1.49 -0.88
CA ALA A 11 3.71 -0.47 -1.30
C ALA A 11 2.29 -1.04 -1.46
N SER A 12 1.27 -0.25 -1.16
CA SER A 12 -0.11 -0.61 -1.44
C SER A 12 -1.00 0.61 -1.72
N ILE A 13 -2.02 0.39 -2.53
CA ILE A 13 -3.13 1.31 -2.77
C ILE A 13 -4.41 0.63 -2.29
N LEU A 14 -5.10 1.24 -1.33
CA LEU A 14 -6.44 0.86 -0.92
C LEU A 14 -7.47 1.74 -1.62
N SER A 15 -8.32 1.11 -2.42
CA SER A 15 -9.42 1.76 -3.13
C SER A 15 -10.73 1.47 -2.41
N VAL A 16 -11.35 2.50 -1.83
CA VAL A 16 -12.67 2.42 -1.21
C VAL A 16 -13.72 2.80 -2.24
N VAL A 17 -14.57 1.84 -2.56
CA VAL A 17 -15.57 1.88 -3.63
C VAL A 17 -16.92 1.41 -3.11
N SER A 18 -18.00 1.65 -3.84
CA SER A 18 -19.32 1.11 -3.47
C SER A 18 -19.98 0.45 -4.68
N PRO A 19 -20.63 -0.71 -4.51
CA PRO A 19 -21.40 -1.34 -5.58
C PRO A 19 -22.64 -0.51 -5.97
N LEU A 20 -23.04 0.45 -5.13
CA LEU A 20 -24.18 1.34 -5.39
C LEU A 20 -23.77 2.64 -6.10
N CYS A 21 -22.47 2.82 -6.39
CA CYS A 21 -21.94 3.99 -7.06
C CYS A 21 -21.52 3.64 -8.49
N THR A 22 -22.25 4.13 -9.49
CA THR A 22 -21.97 3.86 -10.92
C THR A 22 -20.53 4.18 -11.32
N ILE A 23 -20.00 5.31 -10.84
CA ILE A 23 -18.60 5.69 -11.10
C ILE A 23 -17.62 4.66 -10.52
N SER A 24 -17.94 4.08 -9.36
CA SER A 24 -17.12 3.02 -8.78
C SER A 24 -17.15 1.76 -9.63
N THR A 25 -18.33 1.30 -10.02
CA THR A 25 -18.52 0.01 -10.72
C THR A 25 -18.07 0.05 -12.18
N GLU A 26 -18.41 1.10 -12.92
CA GLU A 26 -18.19 1.15 -14.38
C GLU A 26 -16.83 1.73 -14.78
N SER A 27 -16.20 2.52 -13.89
CA SER A 27 -14.93 3.17 -14.18
C SER A 27 -13.81 2.67 -13.29
N ILE A 28 -13.95 2.80 -11.97
CA ILE A 28 -12.85 2.51 -11.04
C ILE A 28 -12.55 1.01 -10.95
N ILE A 29 -13.56 0.16 -10.77
CA ILE A 29 -13.36 -1.30 -10.71
C ILE A 29 -12.77 -1.80 -12.02
N THR A 30 -13.35 -1.44 -13.17
CA THR A 30 -12.82 -1.82 -14.49
C THR A 30 -11.38 -1.35 -14.70
N PHE A 31 -11.05 -0.13 -14.26
CA PHE A 31 -9.68 0.37 -14.28
C PHE A 31 -8.74 -0.47 -13.40
N LEU A 32 -9.14 -0.80 -12.17
CA LEU A 32 -8.33 -1.57 -11.22
C LEU A 32 -8.12 -3.01 -11.70
N GLU A 33 -9.14 -3.64 -12.28
CA GLU A 33 -9.05 -4.97 -12.90
C GLU A 33 -8.05 -4.94 -14.06
N ASN A 34 -8.21 -3.99 -14.99
CA ASN A 34 -7.27 -3.84 -16.10
C ASN A 34 -5.84 -3.54 -15.62
N LEU A 35 -5.67 -2.71 -14.58
CA LEU A 35 -4.37 -2.44 -13.99
C LEU A 35 -3.77 -3.67 -13.32
N ASN A 36 -4.60 -4.55 -12.76
CA ASN A 36 -4.13 -5.78 -12.16
C ASN A 36 -3.67 -6.79 -13.22
N ASP A 37 -4.42 -6.92 -14.31
CA ASP A 37 -4.13 -7.85 -15.41
C ASP A 37 -2.96 -7.36 -16.27
N ASN A 38 -2.90 -6.07 -16.56
CA ASN A 38 -1.90 -5.42 -17.41
C ASN A 38 -0.93 -4.57 -16.58
N ARG A 39 -0.50 -5.10 -15.44
CA ARG A 39 0.28 -4.36 -14.47
C ARG A 39 1.62 -3.88 -15.05
N PRO A 40 1.88 -2.57 -15.09
CA PRO A 40 3.16 -2.05 -15.56
C PRO A 40 4.28 -2.45 -14.59
N GLN A 41 5.49 -2.62 -15.13
CA GLN A 41 6.66 -3.00 -14.35
C GLN A 41 6.97 -2.04 -13.19
N SER A 42 6.59 -0.77 -13.34
CA SER A 42 6.73 0.27 -12.31
C SER A 42 5.79 0.13 -11.12
N LEU A 43 4.85 -0.81 -11.14
CA LEU A 43 3.93 -1.10 -10.04
C LEU A 43 3.99 -2.57 -9.61
N LYS A 44 5.05 -3.28 -10.01
CA LYS A 44 5.12 -4.74 -9.89
C LYS A 44 4.93 -5.21 -8.45
N GLU A 45 5.53 -4.52 -7.47
CA GLU A 45 5.47 -4.88 -6.07
C GLU A 45 4.32 -4.19 -5.32
N THR A 46 3.61 -3.27 -5.97
CA THR A 46 2.48 -2.55 -5.37
C THR A 46 1.28 -3.48 -5.23
N LYS A 47 0.72 -3.54 -4.02
CA LYS A 47 -0.54 -4.24 -3.75
C LYS A 47 -1.73 -3.36 -4.08
N LEU A 48 -2.62 -3.84 -4.93
CA LEU A 48 -3.89 -3.18 -5.23
C LEU A 48 -4.98 -3.84 -4.38
N LEU A 49 -5.58 -3.06 -3.49
CA LEU A 49 -6.59 -3.52 -2.55
C LEU A 49 -7.90 -2.79 -2.83
N VAL A 50 -9.02 -3.50 -2.69
CA VAL A 50 -10.37 -2.96 -2.87
C VAL A 50 -11.15 -3.19 -1.60
N LEU A 51 -11.75 -2.13 -1.06
CA LEU A 51 -12.71 -2.18 0.03
C LEU A 51 -14.06 -1.72 -0.49
N TYR A 52 -15.04 -2.62 -0.48
CA TYR A 52 -16.42 -2.26 -0.74
C TYR A 52 -17.02 -1.63 0.52
N ALA A 53 -17.46 -0.38 0.42
CA ALA A 53 -18.22 0.31 1.46
C ALA A 53 -19.64 -0.26 1.52
N THR A 54 -19.85 -1.12 2.50
CA THR A 54 -21.11 -1.79 2.85
C THR A 54 -21.34 -1.62 4.35
N GLU A 55 -22.47 -2.11 4.88
CA GLU A 55 -22.69 -2.07 6.33
C GLU A 55 -21.64 -2.89 7.11
N GLU A 56 -21.10 -3.96 6.52
CA GLU A 56 -20.08 -4.81 7.15
C GLU A 56 -18.72 -4.09 7.31
N SER A 57 -18.37 -3.20 6.38
CA SER A 57 -17.11 -2.45 6.38
C SER A 57 -17.23 -1.05 6.97
N LYS A 58 -18.42 -0.68 7.47
CA LYS A 58 -18.74 0.67 7.96
C LYS A 58 -17.78 1.18 9.01
N GLU A 59 -17.47 0.36 10.02
CA GLU A 59 -16.55 0.75 11.10
C GLU A 59 -15.15 1.03 10.54
N LEU A 60 -14.67 0.21 9.61
CA LEU A 60 -13.38 0.42 8.95
C LEU A 60 -13.38 1.70 8.10
N CYS A 61 -14.45 1.95 7.33
CA CYS A 61 -14.59 3.18 6.56
C CYS A 61 -14.60 4.43 7.45
N GLN A 62 -15.20 4.36 8.64
CA GLN A 62 -15.19 5.45 9.62
C GLN A 62 -13.78 5.67 10.19
N HIS A 63 -13.07 4.60 10.56
CA HIS A 63 -11.68 4.69 11.04
C HIS A 63 -10.73 5.28 9.99
N LEU A 64 -10.99 4.99 8.71
CA LEU A 64 -10.25 5.54 7.58
C LEU A 64 -10.69 6.97 7.19
N ASP A 65 -11.64 7.57 7.91
CA ASP A 65 -12.23 8.89 7.60
C ASP A 65 -12.77 9.00 6.16
N VAL A 66 -13.40 7.93 5.66
CA VAL A 66 -14.01 7.92 4.33
C VAL A 66 -15.29 8.77 4.33
N LYS A 67 -15.21 9.95 3.72
CA LYS A 67 -16.33 10.89 3.58
C LYS A 67 -17.09 10.76 2.26
N THR A 68 -16.38 10.33 1.21
CA THR A 68 -16.90 10.29 -0.16
C THR A 68 -16.28 9.11 -0.90
N ILE A 69 -17.03 8.54 -1.85
CA ILE A 69 -16.61 7.42 -2.68
C ILE A 69 -16.65 7.84 -4.16
N PRO A 70 -15.69 7.44 -5.00
CA PRO A 70 -14.52 6.63 -4.66
C PRO A 70 -13.44 7.43 -3.91
N CYS A 71 -12.71 6.75 -3.03
CA CYS A 71 -11.56 7.29 -2.31
C CYS A 71 -10.39 6.30 -2.32
N PHE A 72 -9.18 6.82 -2.30
CA PHE A 72 -7.94 6.08 -2.46
C PHE A 72 -6.96 6.48 -1.37
N PHE A 73 -6.27 5.49 -0.83
CA PHE A 73 -5.25 5.66 0.20
C PHE A 73 -3.97 4.97 -0.27
N SER A 74 -2.84 5.67 -0.25
CA SER A 74 -1.54 5.08 -0.54
C SER A 74 -0.76 4.81 0.74
N TYR A 75 -0.22 3.59 0.87
CA TYR A 75 0.58 3.18 2.01
C TYR A 75 1.90 2.59 1.57
N PHE A 76 2.99 2.92 2.28
CA PHE A 76 4.21 2.10 2.23
C PHE A 76 4.61 1.68 3.64
N TYR A 77 4.99 0.41 3.81
CA TYR A 77 5.43 -0.14 5.10
C TYR A 77 4.46 0.15 6.26
N GLY A 78 3.15 0.18 5.97
CA GLY A 78 2.09 0.47 6.95
C GLY A 78 1.85 1.96 7.23
N GLU A 79 2.62 2.87 6.64
CA GLU A 79 2.43 4.32 6.80
C GLU A 79 1.57 4.88 5.67
N LEU A 80 0.49 5.59 6.04
CA LEU A 80 -0.30 6.37 5.09
C LEU A 80 0.55 7.50 4.53
N LYS A 81 0.53 7.71 3.21
CA LYS A 81 1.21 8.82 2.55
C LYS A 81 0.27 9.83 1.97
N ASP A 82 -0.62 9.37 1.09
CA ASP A 82 -1.53 10.25 0.39
C ASP A 82 -2.94 9.68 0.40
N THR A 83 -3.90 10.60 0.31
CA THR A 83 -5.31 10.30 0.13
C THR A 83 -5.84 11.05 -1.08
N PHE A 84 -6.70 10.42 -1.85
CA PHE A 84 -7.37 11.07 -2.99
C PHE A 84 -8.84 10.67 -3.03
N THR A 85 -9.70 11.62 -3.39
CA THR A 85 -11.13 11.40 -3.58
C THR A 85 -11.53 11.83 -4.99
N GLY A 86 -12.34 11.01 -5.65
CA GLY A 86 -12.79 11.24 -7.02
C GLY A 86 -12.29 10.18 -7.98
N SER A 87 -12.67 10.27 -9.25
CA SER A 87 -12.54 9.18 -10.22
C SER A 87 -11.41 9.33 -11.23
N ASN A 88 -10.47 10.24 -10.99
CA ASN A 88 -9.35 10.46 -11.92
C ASN A 88 -8.33 9.31 -11.79
N THR A 89 -8.33 8.40 -12.76
CA THR A 89 -7.48 7.21 -12.79
C THR A 89 -5.99 7.54 -12.95
N ASP A 90 -5.64 8.61 -13.66
CA ASP A 90 -4.24 9.07 -13.79
C ASP A 90 -3.65 9.49 -12.44
N LYS A 91 -4.46 10.14 -11.59
CA LYS A 91 -4.06 10.47 -10.22
C LYS A 91 -3.85 9.20 -9.39
N VAL A 92 -4.71 8.20 -9.54
CA VAL A 92 -4.55 6.91 -8.85
C VAL A 92 -3.23 6.23 -9.29
N LEU A 93 -2.92 6.22 -10.58
CA LEU A 93 -1.64 5.70 -11.10
C LEU A 93 -0.45 6.49 -10.56
N LEU A 94 -0.56 7.81 -10.47
CA LEU A 94 0.50 8.65 -9.92
C LEU A 94 0.77 8.33 -8.44
N LEU A 95 -0.28 8.17 -7.64
CA LEU A 95 -0.17 7.75 -6.25
C LEU A 95 0.52 6.38 -6.14
N ALA A 96 0.09 5.41 -6.95
CA ALA A 96 0.67 4.07 -6.99
C ALA A 96 2.17 4.11 -7.29
N LYS A 97 2.59 4.89 -8.30
CA LYS A 97 4.00 5.02 -8.68
C LYS A 97 4.84 5.65 -7.57
N ARG A 98 4.35 6.72 -6.95
CA ARG A 98 5.05 7.39 -5.85
C ARG A 98 5.27 6.47 -4.66
N VAL A 99 4.25 5.69 -4.31
CA VAL A 99 4.35 4.79 -3.17
C VAL A 99 5.23 3.58 -3.45
N GLU A 100 5.26 3.07 -4.70
CA GLU A 100 6.24 2.07 -5.14
C GLU A 100 7.67 2.62 -5.03
N GLU A 101 7.93 3.81 -5.57
CA GLU A 101 9.26 4.43 -5.54
C GLU A 101 9.76 4.62 -4.10
N ALA A 102 8.89 5.13 -3.22
CA ALA A 102 9.18 5.29 -1.80
C ALA A 102 9.45 3.94 -1.12
N SER A 103 8.65 2.91 -1.42
CA SER A 103 8.83 1.55 -0.92
C SER A 103 10.16 0.94 -1.37
N LEU A 104 10.53 1.10 -2.63
CA LEU A 104 11.80 0.60 -3.17
C LEU A 104 13.00 1.32 -2.54
N ALA A 105 12.91 2.63 -2.33
CA ALA A 105 13.92 3.38 -1.60
C ALA A 105 14.06 2.84 -0.17
N LYS A 106 12.93 2.64 0.54
CA LYS A 106 12.95 2.13 1.91
C LYS A 106 13.51 0.71 2.00
N LYS A 107 13.17 -0.15 1.05
CA LYS A 107 13.71 -1.52 0.96
C LYS A 107 15.23 -1.51 0.84
N LYS A 108 15.81 -0.61 0.03
CA LYS A 108 17.27 -0.47 -0.11
C LYS A 108 17.93 0.00 1.17
N GLU A 109 17.34 0.98 1.86
CA GLU A 109 17.82 1.44 3.17
C GLU A 109 17.84 0.29 4.19
N LEU A 110 16.74 -0.45 4.30
CA LEU A 110 16.63 -1.58 5.24
C LEU A 110 17.63 -2.70 4.92
N GLN A 111 17.88 -2.97 3.63
CA GLN A 111 18.90 -3.94 3.21
C GLN A 111 20.31 -3.48 3.59
N ALA A 112 20.64 -2.20 3.39
CA ALA A 112 21.95 -1.65 3.78
C ALA A 112 22.17 -1.73 5.30
N LEU A 113 21.14 -1.40 6.09
CA LEU A 113 21.19 -1.52 7.55
C LEU A 113 21.37 -2.96 8.00
N LYS A 114 20.66 -3.92 7.37
CA LYS A 114 20.79 -5.33 7.69
C LYS A 114 22.21 -5.85 7.42
N ILE A 115 22.79 -5.50 6.27
CA ILE A 115 24.17 -5.86 5.92
C ILE A 115 25.17 -5.25 6.91
N ALA A 116 24.97 -4.00 7.32
CA ALA A 116 25.83 -3.35 8.32
C ALA A 116 25.73 -4.04 9.69
N ALA A 117 24.52 -4.37 10.15
CA ALA A 117 24.30 -5.07 11.40
C ALA A 117 24.93 -6.48 11.40
N GLU A 118 24.82 -7.22 10.29
CA GLU A 118 25.44 -8.54 10.13
C GLU A 118 26.98 -8.47 10.15
N LYS A 119 27.57 -7.41 9.59
CA LYS A 119 29.03 -7.17 9.67
C LYS A 119 29.47 -6.88 11.11
N LEU A 120 28.78 -5.98 11.80
CA LEU A 120 29.07 -5.65 13.20
C LEU A 120 28.94 -6.88 14.10
N ALA A 121 27.91 -7.71 13.89
CA ALA A 121 27.73 -8.94 14.67
C ALA A 121 28.87 -9.95 14.47
N LYS A 122 29.43 -10.04 13.25
CA LYS A 122 30.61 -10.87 12.98
C LYS A 122 31.87 -10.31 13.64
N GLU A 123 32.12 -9.01 13.53
CA GLU A 123 33.28 -8.35 14.15
C GLU A 123 33.29 -8.49 15.68
N ILE A 124 32.12 -8.42 16.33
CA ILE A 124 31.98 -8.66 17.78
C ILE A 124 32.27 -10.13 18.13
N ASN A 125 31.77 -11.09 17.37
CA ASN A 125 32.05 -12.51 17.60
C ASN A 125 33.53 -12.87 17.37
N ASP A 126 34.21 -12.18 16.46
CA ASP A 126 35.63 -12.42 16.16
C ASP A 126 36.58 -11.73 17.18
N THR A 127 36.07 -10.83 18.02
CA THR A 127 36.87 -10.06 19.01
C THR A 127 36.70 -10.51 20.47
N VAL A 128 35.81 -11.45 20.78
CA VAL A 128 35.69 -12.06 22.12
C VAL A 128 36.38 -13.43 22.11
N PRO A 129 37.60 -13.58 22.68
CA PRO A 129 38.20 -14.90 22.87
C PRO A 129 37.36 -15.68 23.90
N ALA A 130 37.17 -16.97 23.61
CA ALA A 130 36.59 -17.95 24.54
C ALA A 130 37.40 -18.07 25.84
#